data_AF-A0AAU7DQR2-F1
#
_entry.id   AF-A0AAU7DQR2-F1
#
_cell.length_a   1.000
_cell.length_b   1.000
_cell.length_c   1.000
_cell.angle_alpha   90.00
_cell.angle_beta   90.00
_cell.angle_gamma   90.00
#
_symmetry.space_group_name_H-M   'P 1'
#
loop_
_entity.id
_entity.type
_entity.pdbx_description
1 polymer ?
#
loop_
_entity_poly.entity_id
_entity_poly.type
_entity_poly.pdbx_seq_one_letter_code
_entity_poly.pdbx_strand_id
1 'polypeptide(L)'
;MKRRLSGIWALLAILFIALSPRADFAYSLLTHEQLIDLTWKDSIVPLLLSRYPNLTPAQLDQARAYAYGGCVIQDIGYYPFGDANFSNLTHYVRSGDFVVSLFRNAHDPNELAFAIGALSHYIGDSIGHAEATNVAVPIEFPKLRAKYGSSVSYAEGEHQHVQTEFAFDINEIAHHRIAPLRFMRHIGLAVSMRQLALAYYQTYGLSETFSGRRGVNVRGYRFAVHTFIPRIAYAVTLLHRRHEPPDPTSPDVIELEKEAAEVAQDNHWQQYRHKAGIGTYLLAGFLFILPKIGPLTLVAVKGPTEQTEADYAHSVAVSTTALRRILLRFTPEAARYRGPIPPLGSLTHPNDTSPQARDPRHPLPNRDLDTGRVVQPGGYSLTDSTYASLLHQLVRDPKQPIPPGIKEDIQKYYSDLDLPITTKKNPDQWKQVLADLTILATMPTSTSPEPFPTYGDNQGADQ
;
A
#
# COMPACT_ATOMS: atom_id res chain seq x y z
N MET A 1 -4.92 10.26 36.24
CA MET A 1 -4.19 8.96 36.29
C MET A 1 -4.04 8.28 34.92
N LYS A 2 -5.09 8.13 34.09
CA LYS A 2 -5.03 7.43 32.78
C LYS A 2 -3.95 7.93 31.78
N ARG A 3 -3.59 9.22 31.78
CA ARG A 3 -2.57 9.81 30.87
C ARG A 3 -1.11 9.52 31.24
N ARG A 4 -0.80 9.20 32.51
CA ARG A 4 0.59 8.86 32.93
C ARG A 4 0.94 7.41 32.63
N LEU A 5 -0.06 6.52 32.62
CA LEU A 5 0.11 5.12 32.26
C LEU A 5 0.47 4.92 30.79
N SER A 6 0.01 5.77 29.85
CA SER A 6 0.28 5.57 28.41
C SER A 6 1.76 5.73 28.02
N GLY A 7 2.55 6.50 28.76
CA GLY A 7 3.99 6.65 28.51
C GLY A 7 4.79 5.41 28.91
N ILE A 8 4.42 4.79 30.02
CA ILE A 8 5.04 3.56 30.52
C ILE A 8 4.69 2.37 29.60
N TRP A 9 3.45 2.28 29.13
CA TRP A 9 3.05 1.26 28.15
C TRP A 9 3.74 1.42 26.79
N ALA A 10 4.02 2.65 26.35
CA ALA A 10 4.80 2.89 25.13
C ALA A 10 6.27 2.47 25.29
N LEU A 11 6.88 2.75 26.45
CA LEU A 11 8.22 2.29 26.81
C LEU A 11 8.32 0.77 26.86
N LEU A 12 7.35 0.10 27.50
CA LEU A 12 7.28 -1.36 27.56
C LEU A 12 7.00 -1.98 26.19
N ALA A 13 6.18 -1.36 25.36
CA ALA A 13 5.94 -1.82 23.99
C ALA A 13 7.19 -1.68 23.10
N ILE A 14 7.95 -0.58 23.22
CA ILE A 14 9.23 -0.42 22.50
C ILE A 14 10.26 -1.44 22.98
N LEU A 15 10.34 -1.70 24.29
CA LEU A 15 11.23 -2.71 24.85
C LEU A 15 10.83 -4.13 24.41
N PHE A 16 9.53 -4.40 24.27
CA PHE A 16 9.00 -5.68 23.80
C PHE A 16 9.20 -5.88 22.29
N ILE A 17 9.11 -4.81 21.48
CA ILE A 17 9.43 -4.82 20.05
C ILE A 17 10.93 -5.04 19.83
N ALA A 18 11.78 -4.43 20.66
CA ALA A 18 13.23 -4.65 20.62
C ALA A 18 13.65 -6.10 20.95
N LEU A 19 12.77 -6.87 21.63
CA LEU A 19 12.98 -8.27 22.01
C LEU A 19 12.26 -9.27 21.09
N SER A 20 11.46 -8.80 20.12
CA SER A 20 10.72 -9.66 19.19
C SER A 20 11.56 -9.95 17.94
N PRO A 21 11.47 -11.17 17.35
CA PRO A 21 12.14 -11.47 16.09
C PRO A 21 11.68 -10.54 14.98
N ARG A 22 12.61 -10.28 14.05
CA ARG A 22 12.57 -9.31 12.94
C ARG A 22 11.15 -9.05 12.41
N ALA A 23 10.64 -7.87 12.70
CA ALA A 23 9.59 -7.26 11.89
C ALA A 23 10.34 -6.45 10.83
N ASP A 24 10.29 -6.94 9.61
CA ASP A 24 10.67 -6.21 8.42
C ASP A 24 9.48 -5.31 8.10
N PHE A 25 9.59 -4.03 8.43
CA PHE A 25 8.52 -3.04 8.23
C PHE A 25 8.68 -2.46 6.83
N ALA A 26 7.62 -2.15 6.10
CA ALA A 26 7.63 -1.34 4.87
C ALA A 26 6.20 -0.77 4.65
N TYR A 27 5.91 0.41 4.07
CA TYR A 27 6.45 1.74 4.36
C TYR A 27 5.42 2.88 4.07
N SER A 28 5.80 4.17 4.14
CA SER A 28 5.04 5.45 4.06
C SER A 28 3.52 5.43 4.31
N LEU A 29 3.15 5.00 5.52
CA LEU A 29 1.77 4.96 5.99
C LEU A 29 0.99 6.25 5.71
N LEU A 30 1.63 7.40 5.91
CA LEU A 30 0.96 8.69 5.88
C LEU A 30 0.73 9.19 4.45
N THR A 31 1.60 8.83 3.50
CA THR A 31 1.43 9.15 2.08
C THR A 31 0.24 8.39 1.49
N HIS A 32 0.02 7.14 1.90
CA HIS A 32 -1.19 6.42 1.50
C HIS A 32 -2.48 7.12 1.95
N GLU A 33 -2.53 7.57 3.21
CA GLU A 33 -3.68 8.35 3.72
C GLU A 33 -3.77 9.72 3.01
N GLN A 34 -2.64 10.33 2.62
CA GLN A 34 -2.61 11.57 1.83
C GLN A 34 -3.27 11.40 0.45
N LEU A 35 -3.01 10.30 -0.27
CA LEU A 35 -3.66 10.03 -1.56
C LEU A 35 -5.19 9.95 -1.42
N ILE A 36 -5.68 9.35 -0.32
CA ILE A 36 -7.11 9.34 -0.01
C ILE A 36 -7.63 10.76 0.22
N ASP A 37 -6.89 11.59 0.95
CA ASP A 37 -7.30 12.95 1.27
C ASP A 37 -7.36 13.88 0.04
N LEU A 38 -6.34 13.80 -0.82
CA LEU A 38 -6.24 14.56 -2.08
C LEU A 38 -7.36 14.20 -3.06
N THR A 39 -7.80 12.94 -3.06
CA THR A 39 -8.85 12.46 -3.98
C THR A 39 -10.24 12.37 -3.33
N TRP A 40 -10.36 12.70 -2.04
CA TRP A 40 -11.60 12.47 -1.28
C TRP A 40 -12.78 13.24 -1.87
N LYS A 41 -12.63 14.56 -1.97
CA LYS A 41 -13.72 15.48 -2.34
C LYS A 41 -14.10 15.41 -3.82
N ASP A 42 -13.11 15.30 -4.69
CA ASP A 42 -13.28 15.47 -6.14
C ASP A 42 -13.49 14.15 -6.90
N SER A 43 -13.16 13.00 -6.29
CA SER A 43 -13.21 11.69 -6.95
C SER A 43 -13.92 10.63 -6.14
N ILE A 44 -13.55 10.43 -4.87
CA ILE A 44 -14.10 9.36 -4.04
C ILE A 44 -15.55 9.66 -3.63
N VAL A 45 -15.82 10.84 -3.07
CA VAL A 45 -17.18 11.25 -2.66
C VAL A 45 -18.16 11.25 -3.84
N PRO A 46 -17.83 11.81 -5.02
CA PRO A 46 -18.65 11.69 -6.23
C PRO A 46 -19.01 10.24 -6.58
N LEU A 47 -18.04 9.33 -6.52
CA LEU A 47 -18.29 7.92 -6.79
C LEU A 47 -19.22 7.29 -5.75
N LEU A 48 -18.99 7.54 -4.46
CA LEU A 48 -19.83 7.06 -3.37
C LEU A 48 -21.28 7.56 -3.53
N LEU A 49 -21.47 8.86 -3.72
CA LEU A 49 -22.80 9.47 -3.85
C LEU A 49 -23.52 9.08 -5.15
N SER A 50 -22.80 8.75 -6.22
CA SER A 50 -23.43 8.26 -7.45
C SER A 50 -24.16 6.92 -7.26
N ARG A 51 -23.71 6.11 -6.29
CA ARG A 51 -24.26 4.78 -5.98
C ARG A 51 -25.15 4.80 -4.74
N TYR A 52 -24.80 5.65 -3.78
CA TYR A 52 -25.45 5.81 -2.48
C TYR A 52 -25.82 7.29 -2.29
N PRO A 53 -26.88 7.80 -2.95
CA PRO A 53 -27.14 9.24 -3.04
C PRO A 53 -27.56 9.91 -1.72
N ASN A 54 -27.98 9.13 -0.73
CA ASN A 54 -28.53 9.62 0.54
C ASN A 54 -27.51 9.60 1.70
N LEU A 55 -26.21 9.45 1.43
CA LEU A 55 -25.21 9.45 2.49
C LEU A 55 -25.14 10.80 3.19
N THR A 56 -25.24 10.75 4.52
CA THR A 56 -25.00 11.92 5.37
C THR A 56 -23.50 12.21 5.49
N PRO A 57 -23.10 13.44 5.90
CA PRO A 57 -21.70 13.75 6.17
C PRO A 57 -21.02 12.77 7.14
N ALA A 58 -21.70 12.36 8.20
CA ALA A 58 -21.17 11.38 9.16
C ALA A 58 -20.94 9.99 8.54
N GLN A 59 -21.79 9.58 7.60
CA GLN A 59 -21.60 8.32 6.86
C GLN A 59 -20.46 8.43 5.84
N LEU A 60 -20.21 9.61 5.27
CA LEU A 60 -19.04 9.85 4.44
C LEU A 60 -17.75 9.79 5.28
N ASP A 61 -17.73 10.37 6.49
CA ASP A 61 -16.59 10.23 7.41
C ASP A 61 -16.36 8.76 7.80
N GLN A 62 -17.43 8.01 8.05
CA GLN A 62 -17.33 6.58 8.29
C GLN A 62 -16.72 5.86 7.08
N ALA A 63 -17.19 6.14 5.86
CA ALA A 63 -16.62 5.56 4.65
C ALA A 63 -15.15 5.96 4.46
N ARG A 64 -14.75 7.19 4.82
CA ARG A 64 -13.35 7.64 4.79
C ARG A 64 -12.45 6.81 5.71
N ALA A 65 -12.95 6.41 6.88
CA ALA A 65 -12.23 5.51 7.77
C ALA A 65 -11.97 4.13 7.13
N TYR A 66 -12.87 3.67 6.28
CA TYR A 66 -12.67 2.45 5.49
C TYR A 66 -11.72 2.67 4.32
N ALA A 67 -11.75 3.83 3.66
CA ALA A 67 -10.75 4.18 2.64
C ALA A 67 -9.33 4.23 3.23
N TYR A 68 -9.15 4.84 4.41
CA TYR A 68 -7.87 4.79 5.13
C TYR A 68 -7.47 3.36 5.50
N GLY A 69 -8.40 2.53 5.96
CA GLY A 69 -8.06 1.13 6.24
C GLY A 69 -7.74 0.31 4.99
N GLY A 70 -8.32 0.65 3.84
CA GLY A 70 -8.02 0.03 2.57
C GLY A 70 -6.69 0.47 1.98
N CYS A 71 -6.29 1.73 2.12
CA CYS A 71 -5.06 2.26 1.50
C CYS A 71 -3.76 1.76 2.14
N VAL A 72 -3.88 1.00 3.23
CA VAL A 72 -2.74 0.40 3.94
C VAL A 72 -3.02 -1.06 4.26
N ILE A 73 -3.97 -1.70 3.56
CA ILE A 73 -4.35 -3.09 3.86
C ILE A 73 -3.34 -4.09 3.32
N GLN A 74 -2.77 -3.85 2.14
CA GLN A 74 -1.77 -4.74 1.56
C GLN A 74 -0.53 -4.84 2.46
N ASP A 75 -0.15 -3.77 3.16
CA ASP A 75 0.98 -3.77 4.12
C ASP A 75 0.68 -4.40 5.48
N ILE A 76 -0.54 -4.88 5.72
CA ILE A 76 -0.97 -5.34 7.05
C ILE A 76 -0.04 -6.40 7.68
N GLY A 77 0.60 -7.21 6.84
CA GLY A 77 1.55 -8.26 7.20
C GLY A 77 2.94 -7.76 7.58
N TYR A 78 3.35 -6.58 7.10
CA TYR A 78 4.65 -5.96 7.41
C TYR A 78 4.63 -5.14 8.71
N TYR A 79 3.44 -4.80 9.22
CA TYR A 79 3.29 -4.15 10.54
C TYR A 79 3.59 -5.11 11.71
N PRO A 80 3.86 -4.60 12.93
CA PRO A 80 4.15 -5.47 14.06
C PRO A 80 2.98 -6.43 14.30
N PHE A 81 3.30 -7.69 14.59
CA PHE A 81 2.32 -8.77 14.81
C PHE A 81 1.54 -9.17 13.54
N GLY A 82 2.02 -8.80 12.36
CA GLY A 82 1.51 -9.22 11.05
C GLY A 82 2.02 -10.59 10.58
N ASP A 83 1.51 -11.03 9.44
CA ASP A 83 2.00 -12.18 8.68
C ASP A 83 2.42 -11.71 7.29
N ALA A 84 3.72 -11.68 7.02
CA ALA A 84 4.29 -11.22 5.76
C ALA A 84 3.77 -12.00 4.55
N ASN A 85 3.27 -13.23 4.72
CA ASN A 85 2.69 -14.00 3.61
C ASN A 85 1.48 -13.28 2.99
N PHE A 86 0.63 -12.64 3.80
CA PHE A 86 -0.49 -11.86 3.26
C PHE A 86 0.03 -10.71 2.38
N SER A 87 0.96 -9.92 2.91
CA SER A 87 1.50 -8.75 2.22
C SER A 87 2.28 -9.12 0.96
N ASN A 88 3.15 -10.14 1.05
CA ASN A 88 3.85 -10.67 -0.12
C ASN A 88 2.87 -11.06 -1.24
N LEU A 89 1.78 -11.75 -0.91
CA LEU A 89 0.78 -12.13 -1.90
C LEU A 89 0.13 -10.90 -2.53
N THR A 90 -0.31 -9.94 -1.73
CA THR A 90 -0.98 -8.73 -2.25
C THR A 90 -0.05 -7.80 -3.01
N HIS A 91 1.26 -7.85 -2.74
CA HIS A 91 2.29 -7.05 -3.42
C HIS A 91 2.83 -7.69 -4.71
N TYR A 92 2.92 -9.02 -4.75
CA TYR A 92 3.71 -9.70 -5.79
C TYR A 92 2.93 -10.67 -6.67
N VAL A 93 1.79 -11.18 -6.21
CA VAL A 93 1.02 -12.20 -6.92
C VAL A 93 -0.40 -11.72 -7.11
N ARG A 94 -0.88 -11.65 -8.36
CA ARG A 94 -2.28 -11.31 -8.64
C ARG A 94 -2.78 -10.03 -7.93
N SER A 95 -1.91 -9.03 -7.77
CA SER A 95 -2.15 -7.80 -7.01
C SER A 95 -3.32 -6.97 -7.56
N GLY A 96 -3.42 -6.85 -8.88
CA GLY A 96 -4.56 -6.21 -9.55
C GLY A 96 -5.85 -7.01 -9.36
N ASP A 97 -5.79 -8.33 -9.49
CA ASP A 97 -6.94 -9.21 -9.28
C ASP A 97 -7.47 -9.15 -7.84
N PHE A 98 -6.60 -9.00 -6.83
CA PHE A 98 -7.01 -8.77 -5.44
C PHE A 98 -7.83 -7.50 -5.28
N VAL A 99 -7.37 -6.37 -5.84
CA VAL A 99 -8.12 -5.10 -5.82
C VAL A 99 -9.46 -5.24 -6.55
N VAL A 100 -9.47 -5.85 -7.73
CA VAL A 100 -10.71 -6.11 -8.51
C VAL A 100 -11.69 -6.97 -7.70
N SER A 101 -11.19 -7.98 -6.98
CA SER A 101 -11.98 -8.84 -6.11
C SER A 101 -12.62 -8.05 -4.96
N LEU A 102 -11.93 -7.07 -4.36
CA LEU A 102 -12.51 -6.18 -3.35
C LEU A 102 -13.67 -5.36 -3.93
N PHE A 103 -13.51 -4.73 -5.11
CA PHE A 103 -14.59 -3.98 -5.76
C PHE A 103 -15.79 -4.85 -6.07
N ARG A 104 -15.58 -6.08 -6.56
CA ARG A 104 -16.67 -7.01 -6.87
C ARG A 104 -17.51 -7.35 -5.64
N ASN A 105 -16.85 -7.47 -4.48
CA ASN A 105 -17.52 -7.84 -3.23
C ASN A 105 -17.96 -6.62 -2.40
N ALA A 106 -17.99 -5.42 -2.97
CA ALA A 106 -18.47 -4.22 -2.29
C ALA A 106 -19.98 -4.07 -2.43
N HIS A 107 -20.71 -4.16 -1.32
CA HIS A 107 -22.18 -4.09 -1.29
C HIS A 107 -22.70 -2.80 -0.64
N ASP A 108 -21.85 -2.08 0.07
CA ASP A 108 -22.21 -0.89 0.84
C ASP A 108 -21.14 0.21 0.67
N PRO A 109 -21.40 1.46 1.08
CA PRO A 109 -20.48 2.58 0.87
C PRO A 109 -19.13 2.39 1.60
N ASN A 110 -19.11 1.67 2.72
CA ASN A 110 -17.89 1.41 3.49
C ASN A 110 -17.03 0.37 2.77
N GLU A 111 -17.63 -0.71 2.28
CA GLU A 111 -16.92 -1.73 1.49
C GLU A 111 -16.41 -1.17 0.16
N LEU A 112 -17.16 -0.26 -0.47
CA LEU A 112 -16.70 0.45 -1.66
C LEU A 112 -15.53 1.37 -1.34
N ALA A 113 -15.62 2.17 -0.27
CA ALA A 113 -14.52 3.02 0.15
C ALA A 113 -13.27 2.22 0.52
N PHE A 114 -13.43 1.06 1.17
CA PHE A 114 -12.34 0.13 1.46
C PHE A 114 -11.66 -0.38 0.19
N ALA A 115 -12.42 -0.78 -0.83
CA ALA A 115 -11.88 -1.20 -2.12
C ALA A 115 -11.15 -0.06 -2.86
N ILE A 116 -11.68 1.16 -2.80
CA ILE A 116 -11.01 2.38 -3.31
C ILE A 116 -9.70 2.62 -2.57
N GLY A 117 -9.68 2.42 -1.26
CA GLY A 117 -8.46 2.44 -0.47
C GLY A 117 -7.40 1.48 -1.01
N ALA A 118 -7.75 0.21 -1.18
CA ALA A 118 -6.82 -0.80 -1.70
C ALA A 118 -6.33 -0.48 -3.13
N LEU A 119 -7.17 0.13 -3.97
CA LEU A 119 -6.74 0.66 -5.28
C LEU A 119 -5.74 1.80 -5.13
N SER A 120 -5.97 2.72 -4.20
CA SER A 120 -5.03 3.81 -3.90
C SER A 120 -3.67 3.27 -3.49
N HIS A 121 -3.63 2.20 -2.69
CA HIS A 121 -2.38 1.53 -2.33
C HIS A 121 -1.70 0.90 -3.55
N TYR A 122 -2.44 0.11 -4.34
CA TYR A 122 -1.90 -0.52 -5.55
C TYR A 122 -1.28 0.50 -6.52
N ILE A 123 -1.92 1.66 -6.70
CA ILE A 123 -1.40 2.76 -7.52
C ILE A 123 -0.19 3.41 -6.84
N GLY A 124 -0.34 3.77 -5.57
CA GLY A 124 0.66 4.46 -4.77
C GLY A 124 1.98 3.70 -4.72
N ASP A 125 1.96 2.39 -4.46
CA ASP A 125 3.18 1.60 -4.41
C ASP A 125 3.79 1.43 -5.80
N SER A 126 2.97 1.09 -6.80
CA SER A 126 3.45 0.89 -8.17
C SER A 126 4.20 2.10 -8.72
N ILE A 127 3.75 3.31 -8.40
CA ILE A 127 4.33 4.57 -8.87
C ILE A 127 5.38 5.08 -7.89
N GLY A 128 5.04 5.18 -6.61
CA GLY A 128 5.87 5.70 -5.54
C GLY A 128 7.18 4.95 -5.38
N HIS A 129 7.16 3.61 -5.41
CA HIS A 129 8.41 2.86 -5.36
C HIS A 129 9.25 3.10 -6.62
N ALA A 130 8.65 2.99 -7.80
CA ALA A 130 9.36 3.08 -9.07
C ALA A 130 9.99 4.46 -9.31
N GLU A 131 9.30 5.53 -8.91
CA GLU A 131 9.66 6.91 -9.25
C GLU A 131 10.24 7.72 -8.10
N ALA A 132 10.00 7.34 -6.85
CA ALA A 132 10.53 8.04 -5.69
C ALA A 132 11.45 7.15 -4.87
N THR A 133 10.94 6.11 -4.23
CA THR A 133 11.74 5.36 -3.25
C THR A 133 12.94 4.68 -3.87
N ASN A 134 12.75 3.93 -4.96
CA ASN A 134 13.82 3.14 -5.56
C ASN A 134 14.93 4.02 -6.15
N VAL A 135 14.64 5.27 -6.53
CA VAL A 135 15.64 6.23 -7.02
C VAL A 135 16.26 7.07 -5.90
N ALA A 136 15.55 7.29 -4.79
CA ALA A 136 16.06 7.98 -3.62
C ALA A 136 17.02 7.12 -2.79
N VAL A 137 16.74 5.81 -2.63
CA VAL A 137 17.62 4.88 -1.90
C VAL A 137 19.09 4.94 -2.36
N PRO A 138 19.43 4.85 -3.65
CA PRO A 138 20.83 4.95 -4.09
C PRO A 138 21.45 6.34 -3.88
N ILE A 139 20.65 7.40 -3.77
CA ILE A 139 21.13 8.75 -3.44
C ILE A 139 21.51 8.79 -1.95
N GLU A 140 20.61 8.36 -1.07
CA GLU A 140 20.83 8.38 0.38
C GLU A 140 21.82 7.33 0.88
N PHE A 141 22.00 6.25 0.12
CA PHE A 141 22.86 5.11 0.46
C PHE A 141 23.88 4.80 -0.65
N PRO A 142 24.99 5.56 -0.75
CA PRO A 142 25.97 5.42 -1.84
C PRO A 142 26.59 4.02 -1.99
N LYS A 143 26.65 3.24 -0.90
CA LYS A 143 27.12 1.84 -0.95
C LYS A 143 26.16 0.94 -1.74
N LEU A 144 24.86 1.17 -1.63
CA LEU A 144 23.86 0.44 -2.43
C LEU A 144 23.91 0.89 -3.88
N ARG A 145 24.07 2.20 -4.14
CA ARG A 145 24.30 2.72 -5.50
C ARG A 145 25.50 2.08 -6.19
N ALA A 146 26.62 1.96 -5.47
CA ALA A 146 27.83 1.32 -6.00
C ALA A 146 27.61 -0.16 -6.36
N LYS A 147 26.65 -0.84 -5.71
CA LYS A 147 26.37 -2.27 -5.91
C LYS A 147 25.28 -2.54 -6.94
N TYR A 148 24.23 -1.74 -6.96
CA TYR A 148 22.99 -2.01 -7.71
C TYR A 148 22.64 -0.93 -8.75
N GLY A 149 23.29 0.23 -8.72
CA GLY A 149 23.11 1.30 -9.70
C GLY A 149 22.17 2.41 -9.24
N SER A 150 21.49 3.05 -10.19
CA SER A 150 20.66 4.25 -9.97
C SER A 150 19.25 3.95 -9.49
N SER A 151 18.88 2.69 -9.35
CA SER A 151 17.62 2.25 -8.79
C SER A 151 17.90 1.05 -7.89
N VAL A 152 17.39 1.08 -6.65
CA VAL A 152 17.58 0.02 -5.66
C VAL A 152 16.20 -0.37 -5.14
N SER A 153 15.79 -1.58 -5.45
CA SER A 153 14.52 -2.16 -5.01
C SER A 153 14.54 -2.58 -3.54
N TYR A 154 13.37 -2.87 -2.99
CA TYR A 154 13.23 -3.39 -1.63
C TYR A 154 14.06 -4.66 -1.40
N ALA A 155 14.02 -5.64 -2.31
CA ALA A 155 14.80 -6.88 -2.21
C ALA A 155 16.33 -6.68 -2.18
N GLU A 156 16.81 -5.54 -2.68
CA GLU A 156 18.25 -5.21 -2.73
C GLU A 156 18.73 -4.43 -1.51
N GLY A 157 17.80 -3.77 -0.80
CA GLY A 157 18.13 -2.83 0.25
C GLY A 157 17.03 -2.62 1.28
N GLU A 158 16.33 -3.68 1.69
CA GLU A 158 15.18 -3.68 2.61
C GLU A 158 15.25 -2.60 3.70
N HIS A 159 16.22 -2.65 4.62
CA HIS A 159 16.28 -1.64 5.69
C HIS A 159 16.46 -0.19 5.21
N GLN A 160 17.16 0.04 4.10
CA GLN A 160 17.40 1.37 3.53
C GLN A 160 16.19 1.86 2.76
N HIS A 161 15.56 0.93 2.05
CA HIS A 161 14.26 1.11 1.45
C HIS A 161 13.31 1.59 2.55
N VAL A 162 13.35 0.94 3.74
CA VAL A 162 12.69 1.21 5.05
C VAL A 162 13.29 2.37 5.87
N GLN A 163 14.25 3.12 5.35
CA GLN A 163 14.71 4.39 5.96
C GLN A 163 14.34 5.62 5.12
N THR A 164 14.14 5.43 3.82
CA THR A 164 13.80 6.47 2.85
C THR A 164 12.33 6.92 2.97
N GLU A 165 11.36 6.02 2.92
CA GLU A 165 9.92 6.39 2.90
C GLU A 165 9.38 6.97 4.23
N PHE A 166 10.12 6.82 5.34
CA PHE A 166 9.83 7.35 6.68
C PHE A 166 10.39 8.74 6.71
N ALA A 167 11.54 8.93 6.07
CA ALA A 167 12.08 10.25 5.87
C ALA A 167 11.10 11.09 5.04
N PHE A 168 10.46 10.52 4.02
CA PHE A 168 9.36 11.19 3.32
C PHE A 168 8.17 11.49 4.26
N ASP A 169 7.66 10.52 5.02
CA ASP A 169 6.60 10.77 6.02
C ASP A 169 6.98 11.90 7.00
N ILE A 170 8.23 11.90 7.49
CA ILE A 170 8.73 12.89 8.44
C ILE A 170 8.82 14.27 7.81
N ASN A 171 9.27 14.35 6.56
CA ASN A 171 9.34 15.58 5.79
C ASN A 171 7.93 16.17 5.57
N GLU A 172 6.95 15.33 5.20
CA GLU A 172 5.55 15.74 5.07
C GLU A 172 4.94 16.24 6.39
N ILE A 173 5.25 15.58 7.51
CA ILE A 173 4.83 16.07 8.85
C ILE A 173 5.48 17.42 9.15
N ALA A 174 6.78 17.57 8.85
CA ALA A 174 7.56 18.77 9.15
C ALA A 174 7.00 20.01 8.41
N HIS A 175 6.67 19.85 7.13
CA HIS A 175 6.10 20.91 6.28
C HIS A 175 4.57 21.02 6.35
N HIS A 176 3.90 20.16 7.13
CA HIS A 176 2.46 20.21 7.36
C HIS A 176 1.60 19.93 6.11
N ARG A 177 2.12 19.17 5.15
CA ARG A 177 1.45 18.83 3.87
C ARG A 177 0.43 17.68 3.96
N ILE A 178 0.39 16.98 5.08
CA ILE A 178 -0.54 15.87 5.34
C ILE A 178 -1.49 16.15 6.50
N ALA A 179 -2.51 15.31 6.62
CA ALA A 179 -3.48 15.37 7.70
C ALA A 179 -2.81 15.31 9.09
N PRO A 180 -3.19 16.20 10.03
CA PRO A 180 -2.70 16.11 11.40
C PRO A 180 -3.16 14.81 12.06
N LEU A 181 -2.33 14.23 12.93
CA LEU A 181 -2.64 12.96 13.61
C LEU A 181 -3.98 12.97 14.37
N ARG A 182 -4.44 14.13 14.85
CA ARG A 182 -5.76 14.22 15.50
C ARG A 182 -6.92 14.16 14.52
N PHE A 183 -6.74 14.66 13.30
CA PHE A 183 -7.72 14.55 12.23
C PHE A 183 -7.84 13.09 11.76
N MET A 184 -6.71 12.45 11.43
CA MET A 184 -6.69 11.02 11.09
C MET A 184 -7.31 10.18 12.21
N ARG A 185 -7.09 10.58 13.47
CA ARG A 185 -7.76 9.96 14.63
C ARG A 185 -9.25 10.18 14.75
N HIS A 186 -9.72 11.34 14.32
CA HIS A 186 -11.13 11.68 14.33
C HIS A 186 -11.88 10.87 13.28
N ILE A 187 -11.34 10.77 12.07
CA ILE A 187 -11.89 9.93 10.99
C ILE A 187 -11.83 8.44 11.39
N GLY A 188 -10.67 7.98 11.88
CA GLY A 188 -10.48 6.59 12.28
C GLY A 188 -9.90 5.72 11.17
N LEU A 189 -9.68 4.44 11.48
CA LEU A 189 -9.23 3.43 10.51
C LEU A 189 -10.05 2.16 10.70
N ALA A 190 -10.70 1.70 9.64
CA ALA A 190 -11.66 0.60 9.65
C ALA A 190 -11.36 -0.41 8.52
N VAL A 191 -11.55 -1.70 8.81
CA VAL A 191 -11.27 -2.80 7.88
C VAL A 191 -12.56 -3.57 7.63
N SER A 192 -12.91 -3.79 6.37
CA SER A 192 -14.03 -4.67 6.01
C SER A 192 -13.58 -6.13 6.03
N MET A 193 -13.62 -6.75 7.21
CA MET A 193 -13.07 -8.10 7.45
C MET A 193 -13.66 -9.18 6.53
N ARG A 194 -14.99 -9.14 6.32
CA ARG A 194 -15.68 -10.13 5.50
C ARG A 194 -15.30 -9.98 4.03
N GLN A 195 -15.32 -8.75 3.52
CA GLN A 195 -14.90 -8.43 2.15
C GLN A 195 -13.45 -8.81 1.92
N LEU A 196 -12.56 -8.48 2.87
CA LEU A 196 -11.13 -8.78 2.82
C LEU A 196 -10.86 -10.29 2.76
N ALA A 197 -11.45 -11.06 3.68
CA ALA A 197 -11.29 -12.51 3.71
C ALA A 197 -11.83 -13.19 2.46
N LEU A 198 -12.97 -12.71 1.96
CA LEU A 198 -13.56 -13.24 0.73
C LEU A 198 -12.69 -12.92 -0.49
N ALA A 199 -12.20 -11.68 -0.61
CA ALA A 199 -11.33 -11.28 -1.71
C ALA A 199 -10.00 -12.04 -1.70
N TYR A 200 -9.38 -12.19 -0.52
CA TYR A 200 -8.15 -12.96 -0.35
C TYR A 200 -8.34 -14.43 -0.76
N TYR A 201 -9.42 -15.08 -0.29
CA TYR A 201 -9.72 -16.45 -0.69
C TYR A 201 -9.98 -16.55 -2.19
N GLN A 202 -10.80 -15.67 -2.77
CA GLN A 202 -11.13 -15.73 -4.20
C GLN A 202 -9.92 -15.49 -5.11
N THR A 203 -8.94 -14.71 -4.66
CA THR A 203 -7.73 -14.42 -5.44
C THR A 203 -6.66 -15.50 -5.28
N TYR A 204 -6.47 -16.01 -4.06
CA TYR A 204 -5.31 -16.86 -3.72
C TYR A 204 -5.65 -18.30 -3.36
N GLY A 205 -6.92 -18.64 -3.15
CA GLY A 205 -7.34 -19.96 -2.66
C GLY A 205 -6.99 -20.25 -1.21
N LEU A 206 -6.45 -19.26 -0.49
CA LEU A 206 -6.04 -19.36 0.91
C LEU A 206 -7.08 -18.70 1.82
N SER A 207 -7.33 -19.32 2.97
CA SER A 207 -8.22 -18.75 4.00
C SER A 207 -7.41 -18.03 5.06
N GLU A 208 -7.82 -16.81 5.41
CA GLU A 208 -7.28 -16.03 6.51
C GLU A 208 -8.45 -15.52 7.39
N THR A 209 -8.33 -15.72 8.69
CA THR A 209 -9.35 -15.33 9.68
C THR A 209 -9.12 -13.92 10.23
N PHE A 210 -7.91 -13.38 10.06
CA PHE A 210 -7.48 -12.07 10.54
C PHE A 210 -7.71 -11.86 12.05
N SER A 211 -7.74 -12.96 12.80
CA SER A 211 -8.06 -13.01 14.24
C SER A 211 -6.82 -12.93 15.14
N GLY A 212 -5.61 -13.03 14.57
CA GLY A 212 -4.34 -12.99 15.29
C GLY A 212 -3.98 -14.25 16.09
N ARG A 213 -4.82 -15.30 16.12
CA ARG A 213 -4.46 -16.58 16.77
C ARG A 213 -3.49 -17.41 15.92
N ARG A 214 -3.63 -17.31 14.60
CA ARG A 214 -2.73 -17.73 13.53
C ARG A 214 -3.03 -16.78 12.37
N GLY A 215 -2.03 -16.09 11.84
CA GLY A 215 -2.24 -15.08 10.80
C GLY A 215 -2.43 -13.65 11.31
N VAL A 216 -2.86 -12.76 10.41
CA VAL A 216 -2.90 -11.31 10.62
C VAL A 216 -3.77 -10.89 11.82
N ASN A 217 -3.32 -9.91 12.62
CA ASN A 217 -4.08 -9.37 13.75
C ASN A 217 -4.60 -7.95 13.48
N VAL A 218 -5.85 -7.81 13.04
CA VAL A 218 -6.42 -6.50 12.69
C VAL A 218 -6.50 -5.54 13.88
N ARG A 219 -6.68 -6.02 15.11
CA ARG A 219 -6.66 -5.15 16.29
C ARG A 219 -5.27 -4.60 16.57
N GLY A 220 -4.25 -5.46 16.47
CA GLY A 220 -2.84 -5.09 16.60
C GLY A 220 -2.44 -4.09 15.51
N TYR A 221 -2.83 -4.37 14.27
CA TYR A 221 -2.65 -3.49 13.12
C TYR A 221 -3.30 -2.12 13.32
N ARG A 222 -4.58 -2.04 13.70
CA ARG A 222 -5.26 -0.76 13.98
C ARG A 222 -4.54 0.05 15.06
N PHE A 223 -4.01 -0.62 16.08
CA PHE A 223 -3.18 0.03 17.08
C PHE A 223 -1.84 0.52 16.49
N ALA A 224 -1.17 -0.31 15.68
CA ALA A 224 0.10 0.01 15.05
C ALA A 224 -0.02 1.27 14.18
N VAL A 225 -0.94 1.23 13.21
CA VAL A 225 -1.15 2.28 12.21
C VAL A 225 -1.69 3.56 12.84
N HIS A 226 -2.72 3.48 13.69
CA HIS A 226 -3.43 4.70 14.11
C HIS A 226 -2.87 5.33 15.40
N THR A 227 -2.09 4.55 16.14
CA THR A 227 -1.58 4.95 17.45
C THR A 227 -0.08 4.87 17.57
N PHE A 228 0.54 3.73 17.28
CA PHE A 228 1.95 3.50 17.60
C PHE A 228 2.89 4.22 16.62
N ILE A 229 2.79 3.90 15.32
CA ILE A 229 3.71 4.39 14.29
C ILE A 229 3.65 5.90 14.13
N PRO A 230 2.47 6.56 14.03
CA PRO A 230 2.44 8.02 13.94
C PRO A 230 3.00 8.71 15.18
N ARG A 231 2.96 8.10 16.37
CA ARG A 231 3.59 8.69 17.56
C ARG A 231 5.11 8.64 17.46
N ILE A 232 5.66 7.58 16.89
CA ILE A 232 7.09 7.47 16.58
C ILE A 232 7.44 8.50 15.51
N ALA A 233 6.69 8.56 14.39
CA ALA A 233 6.91 9.51 13.31
C ALA A 233 6.99 10.95 13.83
N TYR A 234 5.98 11.41 14.58
CA TYR A 234 6.00 12.76 15.17
C TYR A 234 7.15 13.00 16.15
N ALA A 235 7.62 11.97 16.87
CA ALA A 235 8.78 12.10 17.74
C ALA A 235 10.08 12.20 16.94
N VAL A 236 10.23 11.42 15.87
CA VAL A 236 11.37 11.50 14.95
C VAL A 236 11.36 12.83 14.19
N THR A 237 10.20 13.35 13.77
CA THR A 237 10.09 14.70 13.19
C THR A 237 10.63 15.78 14.12
N LEU A 238 10.46 15.68 15.45
CA LEU A 238 11.07 16.66 16.36
C LEU A 238 12.60 16.64 16.33
N LEU A 239 13.21 15.50 16.05
CA LEU A 239 14.65 15.32 15.95
C LEU A 239 15.19 15.78 14.59
N HIS A 240 14.41 15.61 13.52
CA HIS A 240 14.88 15.80 12.14
C HIS A 240 14.44 17.11 11.47
N ARG A 241 13.26 17.67 11.80
CA ARG A 241 12.62 18.82 11.12
C ARG A 241 13.46 20.08 10.87
N ARG A 242 14.61 20.23 11.53
CA ARG A 242 15.53 21.37 11.34
C ARG A 242 16.54 21.15 10.22
N HIS A 243 16.62 19.92 9.70
CA HIS A 243 17.54 19.48 8.67
C HIS A 243 16.81 19.02 7.41
N GLU A 244 15.47 19.16 7.37
CA GLU A 244 14.72 18.89 6.15
C GLU A 244 15.09 19.92 5.09
N PRO A 245 15.13 19.52 3.81
CA PRO A 245 15.34 20.44 2.71
C PRO A 245 14.24 21.51 2.65
N PRO A 246 14.52 22.69 2.06
CA PRO A 246 13.47 23.61 1.68
C PRO A 246 12.62 23.01 0.55
N ASP A 247 11.34 23.41 0.51
CA ASP A 247 10.39 22.96 -0.51
C ASP A 247 10.94 23.21 -1.94
N PRO A 248 11.03 22.18 -2.80
CA PRO A 248 11.49 22.35 -4.16
C PRO A 248 10.55 23.26 -4.96
N THR A 249 11.10 23.99 -5.92
CA THR A 249 10.32 24.92 -6.76
C THR A 249 9.75 24.28 -8.03
N SER A 250 9.67 22.95 -8.07
CA SER A 250 9.15 22.23 -9.23
C SER A 250 7.64 22.46 -9.39
N PRO A 251 7.10 22.43 -10.63
CA PRO A 251 5.66 22.64 -10.85
C PRO A 251 4.76 21.68 -10.07
N ASP A 252 5.15 20.40 -9.96
CA ASP A 252 4.36 19.40 -9.23
C ASP A 252 4.35 19.65 -7.73
N VAL A 253 5.47 20.10 -7.13
CA VAL A 253 5.50 20.49 -5.71
C VAL A 253 4.59 21.67 -5.44
N ILE A 254 4.69 22.73 -6.25
CA ILE A 254 3.88 23.94 -6.09
C ILE A 254 2.38 23.61 -6.15
N GLU A 255 1.95 22.80 -7.12
CA GLU A 255 0.53 22.45 -7.25
C GLU A 255 0.09 21.47 -6.14
N LEU A 256 0.94 20.51 -5.76
CA LEU A 256 0.64 19.58 -4.66
C LEU A 256 0.48 20.32 -3.32
N GLU A 257 1.33 21.30 -3.03
CA GLU A 257 1.23 22.14 -1.83
C GLU A 257 -0.04 22.97 -1.79
N LYS A 258 -0.40 23.55 -2.94
CA LYS A 258 -1.64 24.29 -3.08
C LYS A 258 -2.85 23.39 -2.85
N GLU A 259 -2.87 22.19 -3.45
CA GLU A 259 -3.95 21.23 -3.26
C GLU A 259 -4.02 20.74 -1.81
N ALA A 260 -2.89 20.41 -1.19
CA ALA A 260 -2.82 20.04 0.22
C ALA A 260 -3.33 21.17 1.13
N ALA A 261 -3.05 22.43 0.81
CA ALA A 261 -3.56 23.59 1.54
C ALA A 261 -5.09 23.75 1.40
N GLU A 262 -5.64 23.52 0.21
CA GLU A 262 -7.09 23.52 -0.03
C GLU A 262 -7.77 22.39 0.76
N VAL A 263 -7.23 21.16 0.70
CA VAL A 263 -7.70 20.03 1.50
C VAL A 263 -7.63 20.34 3.00
N ALA A 264 -6.55 20.97 3.46
CA ALA A 264 -6.39 21.37 4.85
C ALA A 264 -7.41 22.41 5.29
N GLN A 265 -7.78 23.34 4.41
CA GLN A 265 -8.80 24.35 4.66
C GLN A 265 -10.19 23.72 4.74
N ASP A 266 -10.56 22.90 3.75
CA ASP A 266 -11.85 22.21 3.65
C ASP A 266 -12.11 21.31 4.85
N ASN A 267 -11.07 20.62 5.33
CA ASN A 267 -11.15 19.70 6.46
C ASN A 267 -10.83 20.37 7.82
N HIS A 268 -10.65 21.69 7.83
CA HIS A 268 -10.32 22.47 9.02
C HIS A 268 -9.13 21.91 9.83
N TRP A 269 -8.10 21.41 9.15
CA TRP A 269 -6.95 20.74 9.79
C TRP A 269 -6.26 21.58 10.84
N GLN A 270 -6.31 22.92 10.75
CA GLN A 270 -5.76 23.80 11.77
C GLN A 270 -6.35 23.57 13.16
N GLN A 271 -7.62 23.18 13.27
CA GLN A 271 -8.26 22.86 14.55
C GLN A 271 -7.69 21.57 15.19
N TYR A 272 -7.12 20.70 14.36
CA TYR A 272 -6.50 19.44 14.77
C TYR A 272 -4.98 19.55 14.98
N ARG A 273 -4.36 20.66 14.55
CA ARG A 273 -2.92 20.92 14.76
C ARG A 273 -2.67 21.42 16.17
N HIS A 274 -1.78 20.75 16.89
CA HIS A 274 -1.33 21.17 18.21
C HIS A 274 0.18 21.06 18.32
N LYS A 275 0.76 21.91 19.17
CA LYS A 275 2.16 21.78 19.56
C LYS A 275 2.41 20.41 20.19
N ALA A 276 3.59 19.86 19.93
CA ALA A 276 4.02 18.61 20.53
C ALA A 276 3.94 18.71 22.07
N GLY A 277 3.35 17.70 22.69
CA GLY A 277 3.24 17.62 24.15
C GLY A 277 4.51 17.06 24.78
N ILE A 278 4.63 17.19 26.11
CA ILE A 278 5.75 16.67 26.90
C ILE A 278 6.04 15.20 26.58
N GLY A 279 4.99 14.37 26.41
CA GLY A 279 5.16 12.96 26.06
C GLY A 279 5.85 12.71 24.71
N THR A 280 5.64 13.56 23.71
CA THR A 280 6.30 13.45 22.41
C THR A 280 7.77 13.87 22.51
N TYR A 281 8.07 14.93 23.27
CA TYR A 281 9.46 15.34 23.53
C TYR A 281 10.24 14.30 24.33
N LEU A 282 9.63 13.68 25.36
CA LEU A 282 10.25 12.59 26.11
C LEU A 282 10.54 11.38 25.21
N LEU A 283 9.59 11.00 24.34
CA LEU A 283 9.79 9.94 23.37
C LEU A 283 10.91 10.27 22.38
N ALA A 284 10.96 11.50 21.87
CA ALA A 284 12.04 11.96 21.00
C ALA A 284 13.41 11.89 21.69
N GLY A 285 13.51 12.37 22.94
CA GLY A 285 14.75 12.27 23.72
C GLY A 285 15.17 10.82 23.98
N PHE A 286 14.22 9.92 24.23
CA PHE A 286 14.48 8.50 24.40
C PHE A 286 14.99 7.87 23.08
N LEU A 287 14.31 8.13 21.96
CA LEU A 287 14.73 7.65 20.64
C LEU A 287 16.11 8.20 20.26
N PHE A 288 16.44 9.43 20.63
CA PHE A 288 17.76 10.03 20.40
C PHE A 288 18.88 9.25 21.10
N ILE A 289 18.67 8.85 22.36
CA ILE A 289 19.70 8.17 23.18
C ILE A 289 19.88 6.71 22.79
N LEU A 290 18.82 6.01 22.38
CA LEU A 290 18.90 4.58 22.12
C LEU A 290 19.86 4.23 20.96
N PRO A 291 20.69 3.18 21.10
CA PRO A 291 21.50 2.69 20.00
C PRO A 291 20.61 2.18 18.87
N LYS A 292 20.97 2.50 17.63
CA LYS A 292 20.18 2.19 16.43
C LYS A 292 20.49 0.77 15.94
N ILE A 293 20.07 -0.22 16.72
CA ILE A 293 20.32 -1.65 16.47
C ILE A 293 18.98 -2.38 16.34
N GLY A 294 18.89 -3.34 15.42
CA GLY A 294 17.67 -4.10 15.18
C GLY A 294 16.52 -3.19 14.71
N PRO A 295 15.27 -3.35 15.20
CA PRO A 295 14.14 -2.52 14.79
C PRO A 295 14.33 -1.01 14.97
N LEU A 296 15.28 -0.58 15.82
CA LEU A 296 15.60 0.83 16.04
C LEU A 296 16.44 1.44 14.92
N THR A 297 16.92 0.66 13.94
CA THR A 297 17.57 1.22 12.74
C THR A 297 16.59 2.06 11.93
N LEU A 298 15.29 1.75 11.97
CA LEU A 298 14.26 2.43 11.17
C LEU A 298 14.03 3.89 11.58
N VAL A 299 14.33 4.23 12.83
CA VAL A 299 14.29 5.63 13.30
C VAL A 299 15.60 6.38 13.03
N ALA A 300 16.62 5.72 12.45
CA ALA A 300 17.83 6.37 11.95
C ALA A 300 17.61 6.86 10.51
N VAL A 301 16.59 7.67 10.32
CA VAL A 301 16.22 8.16 8.99
C VAL A 301 17.32 9.02 8.40
N LYS A 302 17.46 8.93 7.08
CA LYS A 302 18.20 9.90 6.28
C LYS A 302 17.18 10.76 5.56
N GLY A 303 17.11 12.03 5.96
CA GLY A 303 16.19 13.01 5.37
C GLY A 303 16.39 13.09 3.85
N PRO A 304 15.34 13.41 3.08
CA PRO A 304 15.47 13.57 1.65
C PRO A 304 16.41 14.74 1.29
N THR A 305 17.01 14.67 0.11
CA THR A 305 17.51 15.85 -0.60
C THR A 305 16.37 16.60 -1.31
N GLU A 306 16.61 17.86 -1.72
CA GLU A 306 15.66 18.64 -2.55
C GLU A 306 15.26 17.87 -3.84
N GLN A 307 16.22 17.17 -4.45
CA GLN A 307 15.94 16.33 -5.63
C GLN A 307 14.98 15.18 -5.28
N THR A 308 15.30 14.40 -4.26
CA THR A 308 14.46 13.24 -3.88
C THR A 308 13.10 13.66 -3.34
N GLU A 309 12.98 14.85 -2.76
CA GLU A 309 11.68 15.44 -2.40
C GLU A 309 10.87 15.83 -3.65
N ALA A 310 11.51 16.40 -4.67
CA ALA A 310 10.85 16.69 -5.93
C ALA A 310 10.37 15.42 -6.64
N ASP A 311 11.19 14.36 -6.64
CA ASP A 311 10.83 13.04 -7.19
C ASP A 311 9.66 12.41 -6.39
N TYR A 312 9.70 12.52 -5.06
CA TYR A 312 8.59 12.10 -4.19
C TYR A 312 7.29 12.85 -4.49
N ALA A 313 7.32 14.18 -4.52
CA ALA A 313 6.13 14.99 -4.81
C ALA A 313 5.58 14.72 -6.22
N HIS A 314 6.46 14.51 -7.20
CA HIS A 314 6.06 14.08 -8.54
C HIS A 314 5.31 12.75 -8.48
N SER A 315 5.85 11.74 -7.78
CA SER A 315 5.21 10.42 -7.65
C SER A 315 3.83 10.51 -6.97
N VAL A 316 3.65 11.38 -5.97
CA VAL A 316 2.35 11.63 -5.31
C VAL A 316 1.38 12.31 -6.27
N ALA A 317 1.84 13.30 -7.05
CA ALA A 317 1.03 13.98 -8.05
C ALA A 317 0.56 13.02 -9.16
N VAL A 318 1.47 12.21 -9.70
CA VAL A 318 1.17 11.19 -10.73
C VAL A 318 0.21 10.12 -10.17
N SER A 319 0.44 9.65 -8.95
CA SER A 319 -0.45 8.68 -8.26
C SER A 319 -1.85 9.24 -8.05
N THR A 320 -1.96 10.48 -7.58
CA THR A 320 -3.23 11.19 -7.39
C THR A 320 -3.99 11.30 -8.71
N THR A 321 -3.30 11.71 -9.77
CA THR A 321 -3.88 11.79 -11.12
C THR A 321 -4.28 10.43 -11.69
N ALA A 322 -3.50 9.38 -11.45
CA ALA A 322 -3.84 8.02 -11.86
C ALA A 322 -5.11 7.51 -11.14
N LEU A 323 -5.20 7.72 -9.83
CA LEU A 323 -6.37 7.36 -9.03
C LEU A 323 -7.62 8.11 -9.50
N ARG A 324 -7.54 9.44 -9.67
CA ARG A 324 -8.60 10.28 -10.26
C ARG A 324 -9.08 9.70 -11.60
N ARG A 325 -8.16 9.42 -12.53
CA ARG A 325 -8.47 8.89 -13.86
C ARG A 325 -9.17 7.54 -13.81
N ILE A 326 -8.76 6.65 -12.91
CA ILE A 326 -9.41 5.33 -12.76
C ILE A 326 -10.80 5.49 -12.16
N LEU A 327 -10.95 6.25 -11.08
CA LEU A 327 -12.24 6.48 -10.44
C LEU A 327 -13.24 7.17 -11.37
N LEU A 328 -12.80 8.11 -12.21
CA LEU A 328 -13.64 8.77 -13.21
C LEU A 328 -14.30 7.81 -14.21
N ARG A 329 -13.68 6.66 -14.50
CA ARG A 329 -14.28 5.62 -15.37
C ARG A 329 -15.49 4.95 -14.73
N PHE A 330 -15.52 4.91 -13.40
CA PHE A 330 -16.61 4.32 -12.62
C PHE A 330 -17.64 5.36 -12.15
N THR A 331 -17.36 6.65 -12.34
CA THR A 331 -18.24 7.75 -11.93
C THR A 331 -19.09 8.24 -13.11
N PRO A 332 -20.43 8.10 -13.04
CA PRO A 332 -21.34 8.62 -14.07
C PRO A 332 -21.10 10.10 -14.31
N GLU A 333 -21.19 10.56 -15.56
CA GLU A 333 -20.90 11.94 -15.94
C GLU A 333 -21.69 12.97 -15.11
N ALA A 334 -22.97 12.70 -14.85
CA ALA A 334 -23.83 13.56 -14.04
C ALA A 334 -23.37 13.72 -12.59
N ALA A 335 -22.64 12.73 -12.06
CA ALA A 335 -22.13 12.72 -10.69
C ALA A 335 -20.69 13.25 -10.56
N ARG A 336 -19.97 13.49 -11.68
CA ARG A 336 -18.58 13.96 -11.65
C ARG A 336 -18.46 15.34 -11.01
N TYR A 337 -17.38 15.55 -10.25
CA TYR A 337 -17.05 16.84 -9.67
C TYR A 337 -16.87 17.90 -10.78
N ARG A 338 -17.47 19.07 -10.57
CA ARG A 338 -17.47 20.18 -11.55
C ARG A 338 -16.63 21.38 -11.11
N GLY A 339 -16.03 21.32 -9.94
CA GLY A 339 -15.07 22.34 -9.50
C GLY A 339 -13.75 22.22 -10.27
N PRO A 340 -12.82 23.17 -10.08
CA PRO A 340 -11.48 23.04 -10.62
C PRO A 340 -10.85 21.75 -10.08
N ILE A 341 -10.37 20.90 -11.00
CA ILE A 341 -9.48 19.78 -10.67
C ILE A 341 -8.07 20.28 -10.97
N PRO A 342 -7.16 20.35 -9.98
CA PRO A 342 -5.78 20.70 -10.19
C PRO A 342 -5.14 19.85 -11.30
N PRO A 343 -4.42 20.45 -12.26
CA PRO A 343 -3.65 19.68 -13.23
C PRO A 343 -2.40 19.14 -12.53
N LEU A 344 -2.53 18.08 -11.73
CA LEU A 344 -1.39 17.38 -11.18
C LEU A 344 -0.74 16.50 -12.27
N GLY A 345 0.55 16.72 -12.53
CA GLY A 345 1.33 15.99 -13.52
C GLY A 345 1.07 16.44 -14.97
N SER A 346 2.08 17.05 -15.59
CA SER A 346 2.18 17.05 -17.05
C SER A 346 2.62 15.64 -17.49
N LEU A 347 1.91 15.08 -18.48
CA LEU A 347 2.34 13.94 -19.30
C LEU A 347 2.10 12.54 -18.70
N THR A 348 1.39 11.74 -19.48
CA THR A 348 1.66 10.29 -19.62
C THR A 348 3.14 9.99 -19.42
N HIS A 349 3.46 8.93 -18.66
CA HIS A 349 4.77 8.30 -18.81
C HIS A 349 5.06 8.07 -20.29
N PRO A 350 6.26 8.43 -20.79
CA PRO A 350 6.71 8.02 -22.11
C PRO A 350 6.69 6.49 -22.30
N ASN A 351 6.71 5.75 -21.18
CA ASN A 351 6.74 4.29 -21.11
C ASN A 351 5.50 3.66 -20.46
N ASP A 352 4.33 4.34 -20.37
CA ASP A 352 3.07 3.61 -20.15
C ASP A 352 2.64 2.92 -21.46
N THR A 353 3.51 2.03 -21.92
CA THR A 353 3.25 1.01 -22.93
C THR A 353 2.64 -0.23 -22.29
N SER A 354 2.29 -0.17 -20.99
CA SER A 354 1.47 -1.19 -20.36
C SER A 354 0.23 -1.35 -21.24
N PRO A 355 0.01 -2.51 -21.89
CA PRO A 355 -1.22 -2.70 -22.62
C PRO A 355 -2.33 -2.44 -21.62
N GLN A 356 -3.09 -1.35 -21.83
CA GLN A 356 -4.36 -1.14 -21.13
C GLN A 356 -5.05 -2.49 -21.21
N ALA A 357 -5.35 -3.09 -20.06
CA ALA A 357 -5.96 -4.40 -20.07
C ALA A 357 -7.28 -4.28 -20.83
N ARG A 358 -7.26 -4.73 -22.08
CA ARG A 358 -8.41 -4.68 -22.98
C ARG A 358 -9.44 -5.74 -22.59
N ASP A 359 -9.08 -6.64 -21.67
CA ASP A 359 -9.98 -7.61 -21.09
C ASP A 359 -10.79 -6.92 -19.97
N PRO A 360 -12.12 -6.72 -20.15
CA PRO A 360 -12.98 -6.17 -19.12
C PRO A 360 -13.00 -7.02 -17.83
N ARG A 361 -12.51 -8.25 -17.87
CA ARG A 361 -12.40 -9.16 -16.73
C ARG A 361 -11.13 -8.96 -15.91
N HIS A 362 -10.11 -8.30 -16.46
CA HIS A 362 -8.86 -7.98 -15.76
C HIS A 362 -8.51 -6.48 -15.93
N PRO A 363 -9.35 -5.55 -15.46
CA PRO A 363 -9.17 -4.13 -15.73
C PRO A 363 -7.91 -3.52 -15.10
N LEU A 364 -7.27 -4.21 -14.16
CA LEU A 364 -6.00 -3.85 -13.55
C LEU A 364 -4.96 -4.94 -13.86
N PRO A 365 -3.79 -4.60 -14.42
CA PRO A 365 -2.72 -5.57 -14.60
C PRO A 365 -2.20 -6.04 -13.24
N ASN A 366 -1.68 -7.26 -13.17
CA ASN A 366 -0.96 -7.73 -11.98
C ASN A 366 0.46 -7.14 -12.02
N ARG A 367 0.76 -6.27 -11.06
CA ARG A 367 2.06 -5.60 -10.91
C ARG A 367 2.76 -6.06 -9.65
N ASP A 368 4.08 -6.07 -9.74
CA ASP A 368 4.97 -6.10 -8.59
C ASP A 368 4.99 -4.70 -7.97
N LEU A 369 4.48 -4.58 -6.74
CA LEU A 369 4.28 -3.28 -6.11
C LEU A 369 5.59 -2.60 -5.68
N ASP A 370 6.68 -3.34 -5.48
CA ASP A 370 7.99 -2.76 -5.16
C ASP A 370 8.69 -2.13 -6.37
N THR A 371 8.31 -2.54 -7.58
CA THR A 371 8.97 -2.12 -8.82
C THR A 371 8.04 -1.40 -9.80
N GLY A 372 6.73 -1.47 -9.57
CA GLY A 372 5.69 -0.99 -10.48
C GLY A 372 5.56 -1.77 -11.79
N ARG A 373 6.37 -2.82 -11.99
CA ARG A 373 6.42 -3.56 -13.27
C ARG A 373 5.31 -4.61 -13.31
N VAL A 374 4.84 -4.92 -14.53
CA VAL A 374 3.96 -6.08 -14.72
C VAL A 374 4.71 -7.34 -14.28
N VAL A 375 4.04 -8.20 -13.53
CA VAL A 375 4.61 -9.45 -13.00
C VAL A 375 5.14 -10.32 -14.14
N GLN A 376 6.40 -10.75 -14.01
CA GLN A 376 7.07 -11.66 -14.95
C GLN A 376 7.96 -12.66 -14.20
N PRO A 377 8.09 -13.91 -14.69
CA PRO A 377 8.98 -14.91 -14.09
C PRO A 377 10.45 -14.49 -14.20
N GLY A 378 11.18 -14.54 -13.08
CA GLY A 378 12.55 -14.05 -12.98
C GLY A 378 12.70 -12.53 -13.00
N GLY A 379 11.58 -11.78 -13.04
CA GLY A 379 11.59 -10.32 -13.05
C GLY A 379 11.94 -9.70 -11.69
N TYR A 380 11.56 -10.35 -10.59
CA TYR A 380 11.84 -9.91 -9.23
C TYR A 380 11.88 -11.10 -8.25
N SER A 381 12.85 -11.11 -7.34
CA SER A 381 13.11 -12.27 -6.50
C SER A 381 12.01 -12.56 -5.47
N LEU A 382 11.41 -11.50 -4.89
CA LEU A 382 10.32 -11.70 -3.93
C LEU A 382 9.08 -12.23 -4.64
N THR A 383 8.82 -11.79 -5.87
CA THR A 383 7.76 -12.32 -6.73
C THR A 383 7.93 -13.81 -7.02
N ASP A 384 9.11 -14.26 -7.47
CA ASP A 384 9.37 -15.69 -7.71
C ASP A 384 9.19 -16.52 -6.43
N SER A 385 9.69 -16.02 -5.30
CA SER A 385 9.59 -16.71 -4.01
C SER A 385 8.15 -16.81 -3.50
N THR A 386 7.34 -15.77 -3.76
CA THR A 386 5.94 -15.71 -3.36
C THR A 386 5.09 -16.65 -4.21
N TYR A 387 5.32 -16.72 -5.52
CA TYR A 387 4.68 -17.74 -6.38
C TYR A 387 5.01 -19.16 -5.92
N ALA A 388 6.28 -19.45 -5.61
CA ALA A 388 6.68 -20.76 -5.12
C ALA A 388 6.02 -21.11 -3.78
N SER A 389 5.96 -20.15 -2.85
CA SER A 389 5.28 -20.31 -1.56
C SER A 389 3.78 -20.56 -1.73
N LEU A 390 3.11 -19.78 -2.59
CA LEU A 390 1.69 -19.93 -2.87
C LEU A 390 1.38 -21.29 -3.48
N LEU A 391 2.13 -21.68 -4.51
CA LEU A 391 2.02 -22.98 -5.15
C LEU A 391 2.13 -24.10 -4.12
N HIS A 392 3.17 -24.04 -3.27
CA HIS A 392 3.37 -25.03 -2.23
C HIS A 392 2.21 -25.09 -1.25
N GLN A 393 1.67 -23.94 -0.83
CA GLN A 393 0.54 -23.88 0.10
C GLN A 393 -0.73 -24.50 -0.51
N LEU A 394 -1.03 -24.24 -1.78
CA LEU A 394 -2.22 -24.75 -2.47
C LEU A 394 -2.21 -26.28 -2.57
N VAL A 395 -1.07 -26.87 -2.93
CA VAL A 395 -0.99 -28.32 -3.18
C VAL A 395 -0.95 -29.17 -1.91
N ARG A 396 -0.96 -28.55 -0.71
CA ARG A 396 -1.02 -29.28 0.56
C ARG A 396 -2.33 -30.04 0.76
N ASP A 397 -3.41 -29.59 0.13
CA ASP A 397 -4.66 -30.33 0.04
C ASP A 397 -5.12 -30.45 -1.43
N PRO A 398 -4.57 -31.43 -2.19
CA PRO A 398 -4.84 -31.56 -3.62
C PRO A 398 -6.30 -31.83 -3.97
N LYS A 399 -7.12 -32.23 -2.99
CA LYS A 399 -8.53 -32.55 -3.19
C LYS A 399 -9.42 -31.32 -3.01
N GLN A 400 -8.93 -30.28 -2.35
CA GLN A 400 -9.67 -29.04 -2.16
C GLN A 400 -9.76 -28.29 -3.51
N PRO A 401 -10.97 -28.00 -4.01
CA PRO A 401 -11.11 -27.16 -5.19
C PRO A 401 -10.55 -25.76 -4.94
N ILE A 402 -9.68 -25.30 -5.84
CA ILE A 402 -9.11 -23.95 -5.81
C ILE A 402 -9.97 -22.98 -6.63
N PRO A 403 -10.03 -21.69 -6.28
CA PRO A 403 -10.81 -20.70 -7.03
C PRO A 403 -10.44 -20.65 -8.52
N PRO A 404 -11.35 -20.20 -9.40
CA PRO A 404 -11.03 -20.02 -10.80
C PRO A 404 -9.93 -18.97 -11.01
N GLY A 405 -9.03 -19.21 -11.96
CA GLY A 405 -7.99 -18.26 -12.38
C GLY A 405 -6.63 -18.48 -11.72
N ILE A 406 -6.56 -18.89 -10.44
CA ILE A 406 -5.25 -19.03 -9.75
C ILE A 406 -4.42 -20.18 -10.32
N LYS A 407 -5.06 -21.27 -10.73
CA LYS A 407 -4.37 -22.40 -11.37
C LYS A 407 -3.72 -21.97 -12.67
N GLU A 408 -4.50 -21.34 -13.54
CA GLU A 408 -4.08 -20.89 -14.87
C GLU A 408 -2.97 -19.83 -14.76
N ASP A 409 -3.06 -18.95 -13.76
CA ASP A 409 -2.05 -17.93 -13.47
C ASP A 409 -0.70 -18.54 -13.08
N ILE A 410 -0.69 -19.49 -12.14
CA ILE A 410 0.54 -20.17 -11.71
C ILE A 410 1.13 -20.99 -12.87
N GLN A 411 0.28 -21.73 -13.61
CA GLN A 411 0.74 -22.50 -14.78
C GLN A 411 1.33 -21.61 -15.86
N LYS A 412 0.74 -20.44 -16.10
CA LYS A 412 1.26 -19.44 -17.03
C LYS A 412 2.58 -18.85 -16.52
N TYR A 413 2.69 -18.56 -15.23
CA TYR A 413 3.93 -18.05 -14.64
C TYR A 413 5.10 -19.03 -14.82
N TYR A 414 4.85 -20.33 -14.73
CA TYR A 414 5.86 -21.37 -14.92
C TYR A 414 5.84 -22.02 -16.32
N SER A 415 5.24 -21.39 -17.33
CA SER A 415 5.12 -21.99 -18.66
C SER A 415 6.44 -22.07 -19.43
N ASP A 416 7.36 -21.14 -19.16
CA ASP A 416 8.72 -21.13 -19.68
C ASP A 416 9.71 -21.37 -18.53
N LEU A 417 10.10 -22.63 -18.39
CA LEU A 417 11.03 -23.08 -17.37
C LEU A 417 12.49 -22.78 -17.71
N ASP A 418 12.81 -22.07 -18.81
CA ASP A 418 14.18 -21.64 -19.14
C ASP A 418 14.48 -20.22 -18.64
N LEU A 419 13.44 -19.43 -18.33
CA LEU A 419 13.57 -18.08 -17.76
C LEU A 419 14.37 -18.04 -16.45
N PRO A 420 15.04 -16.91 -16.11
CA PRO A 420 15.94 -16.81 -14.95
C PRO A 420 15.20 -16.69 -13.60
N ILE A 421 14.18 -17.52 -13.36
CA ILE A 421 13.40 -17.59 -12.12
C ILE A 421 14.35 -17.83 -10.94
N THR A 422 14.34 -16.93 -9.97
CA THR A 422 15.36 -16.87 -8.92
C THR A 422 15.32 -18.05 -7.95
N THR A 423 14.18 -18.73 -7.79
CA THR A 423 14.07 -19.96 -6.98
C THR A 423 14.93 -21.11 -7.53
N LYS A 424 15.30 -21.09 -8.82
CA LYS A 424 16.25 -22.05 -9.42
C LYS A 424 17.63 -22.03 -8.78
N LYS A 425 18.01 -20.92 -8.13
CA LYS A 425 19.28 -20.81 -7.41
C LYS A 425 19.35 -21.78 -6.21
N ASN A 426 18.21 -22.28 -5.74
CA ASN A 426 18.11 -23.32 -4.72
C ASN A 426 17.57 -24.62 -5.36
N PRO A 427 18.41 -25.64 -5.58
CA PRO A 427 18.00 -26.89 -6.24
C PRO A 427 16.85 -27.63 -5.55
N ASP A 428 16.82 -27.64 -4.22
CA ASP A 428 15.78 -28.33 -3.45
C ASP A 428 14.43 -27.61 -3.57
N GLN A 429 14.46 -26.27 -3.48
CA GLN A 429 13.27 -25.46 -3.68
C GLN A 429 12.75 -25.58 -5.12
N TRP A 430 13.63 -25.59 -6.11
CA TRP A 430 13.24 -25.76 -7.51
C TRP A 430 12.63 -27.13 -7.78
N LYS A 431 13.21 -28.19 -7.21
CA LYS A 431 12.65 -29.54 -7.28
C LYS A 431 11.24 -29.59 -6.66
N GLN A 432 11.03 -28.91 -5.53
CA GLN A 432 9.71 -28.79 -4.90
C GLN A 432 8.71 -28.07 -5.83
N VAL A 433 9.10 -26.96 -6.45
CA VAL A 433 8.26 -26.22 -7.41
C VAL A 433 7.80 -27.13 -8.56
N LEU A 434 8.70 -27.91 -9.16
CA LEU A 434 8.34 -28.81 -10.26
C LEU A 434 7.39 -29.94 -9.82
N ALA A 435 7.58 -30.47 -8.61
CA ALA A 435 6.68 -31.47 -8.04
C ALA A 435 5.30 -30.87 -7.76
N ASP A 436 5.25 -29.68 -7.17
CA ASP A 436 4.01 -28.99 -6.85
C ASP A 436 3.25 -28.59 -8.11
N LEU A 437 3.92 -28.15 -9.18
CA LEU A 437 3.29 -27.88 -10.49
C LEU A 437 2.56 -29.11 -11.05
N THR A 438 3.16 -30.30 -10.87
CA THR A 438 2.56 -31.56 -11.30
C THR A 438 1.28 -31.85 -10.51
N ILE A 439 1.29 -31.60 -9.19
CA ILE A 439 0.10 -31.77 -8.35
C ILE A 439 -0.98 -30.75 -8.72
N LEU A 440 -0.61 -29.46 -8.85
CA LEU A 440 -1.51 -28.37 -9.18
C LEU A 440 -2.30 -28.64 -10.47
N ALA A 441 -1.65 -29.21 -11.48
CA ALA A 441 -2.30 -29.57 -12.75
C ALA A 441 -3.46 -30.56 -12.59
N THR A 442 -3.46 -31.38 -11.52
CA THR A 442 -4.50 -32.37 -11.23
C THR A 442 -5.59 -31.87 -10.28
N MET A 443 -5.36 -30.76 -9.58
CA MET A 443 -6.31 -30.25 -8.58
C MET A 443 -7.64 -29.85 -9.24
N PRO A 444 -8.79 -29.97 -8.57
CA PRO A 444 -10.05 -29.44 -9.10
C PRO A 444 -10.09 -27.91 -9.03
N THR A 445 -10.76 -27.26 -9.99
CA THR A 445 -11.07 -25.82 -9.93
C THR A 445 -12.54 -25.65 -9.53
N SER A 446 -12.81 -24.76 -8.59
CA SER A 446 -14.17 -24.37 -8.21
C SER A 446 -14.85 -23.59 -9.35
N THR A 447 -16.14 -23.81 -9.56
CA THR A 447 -16.97 -22.98 -10.46
C THR A 447 -17.48 -21.71 -9.78
N SER A 448 -17.21 -21.55 -8.48
CA SER A 448 -17.65 -20.42 -7.67
C SER A 448 -16.47 -19.69 -7.00
N PRO A 449 -16.52 -18.34 -6.92
CA PRO A 449 -17.57 -17.48 -7.48
C PRO A 449 -17.61 -17.59 -9.02
N GLU A 450 -18.79 -17.42 -9.59
CA GLU A 450 -18.99 -17.38 -11.06
C GLU A 450 -17.91 -16.49 -11.71
N PRO A 451 -17.43 -16.85 -12.92
CA PRO A 451 -16.42 -16.07 -13.63
C PRO A 451 -16.82 -14.58 -13.71
N PHE A 452 -15.81 -13.71 -13.66
CA PHE A 452 -15.92 -12.25 -13.54
C PHE A 452 -17.14 -11.68 -14.29
N PRO A 453 -18.08 -10.95 -13.63
CA PRO A 453 -19.00 -10.10 -14.36
C PRO A 453 -18.18 -9.12 -15.20
N THR A 454 -18.38 -9.15 -16.51
CA THR A 454 -17.70 -8.24 -17.43
C THR A 454 -18.19 -6.82 -17.16
N TYR A 455 -17.27 -5.87 -16.95
CA TYR A 455 -17.61 -4.45 -16.98
C TYR A 455 -17.86 -4.05 -18.45
N GLY A 456 -19.06 -4.33 -18.95
CA GLY A 456 -19.49 -4.00 -20.30
C GLY A 456 -20.40 -5.07 -20.91
N ASP A 457 -21.35 -4.62 -21.72
CA ASP A 457 -22.22 -5.48 -22.52
C ASP A 457 -21.37 -6.17 -23.61
N ASN A 458 -21.12 -7.47 -23.46
CA ASN A 458 -20.70 -8.33 -24.58
C ASN A 458 -21.88 -8.61 -25.52
N GLN A 459 -22.60 -7.57 -25.97
CA GLN A 459 -23.51 -7.68 -27.10
C GLN A 459 -22.81 -7.13 -28.33
N GLY A 460 -22.17 -8.01 -29.11
CA GLY A 460 -21.68 -7.62 -30.44
C GLY A 460 -20.54 -8.41 -31.07
N ALA A 461 -20.16 -9.59 -30.57
CA ALA A 461 -19.10 -10.40 -31.19
C ALA A 461 -19.60 -11.66 -31.93
N ASP A 462 -20.92 -11.79 -32.12
CA ASP A 462 -21.52 -12.74 -33.06
C ASP A 462 -22.56 -12.00 -33.91
N GLN A 463 -22.07 -11.27 -34.91
CA GLN A 463 -22.77 -10.96 -36.17
C GLN A 463 -21.78 -10.45 -37.22
#